data_AF-A0A929H914-F1
#
_entry.id   AF-A0A929H914-F1
#
_cell.length_a   1.000
_cell.length_b   1.000
_cell.length_c   1.000
_cell.angle_alpha   90.00
_cell.angle_beta   90.00
_cell.angle_gamma   90.00
#
_symmetry.space_group_name_H-M   'P 1'
#
loop_
_entity.id
_entity.type
_entity.pdbx_description
1 polymer ?
#
loop_
_entity_poly.entity_id
_entity_poly.type
_entity_poly.pdbx_seq_one_letter_code
_entity_poly.pdbx_strand_id
1 'polypeptide(L)'
;MAYGAGTIAARQGGAAALVDPKPYAVESIAEAFSNYPGIGPILPAIGYSTRQLQHLETTINRVDCDVVMVATPIDLSRIINIRKPHTRVSYELQEVGTPNLEDVLSEFVRAHNFPQGSENNSKQSTTRTYHGESPRKKRQ
;
A
#
# COMPACT_ATOMS: atom_id res chain seq x y z
N MET A 1 14.33 -2.74 7.64
CA MET A 1 14.00 -3.81 6.68
C MET A 1 13.66 -3.14 5.36
N ALA A 2 14.38 -3.45 4.29
CA ALA A 2 14.18 -2.89 2.94
C ALA A 2 13.17 -3.70 2.12
N TYR A 3 12.12 -4.18 2.77
CA TYR A 3 11.14 -5.11 2.18
C TYR A 3 9.74 -4.80 2.70
N GLY A 4 8.77 -4.82 1.80
CA GLY A 4 7.36 -4.54 2.08
C GLY A 4 6.49 -4.77 0.84
N ALA A 5 5.17 -4.63 0.98
CA ALA A 5 4.23 -4.96 -0.08
C ALA A 5 4.54 -4.28 -1.43
N GLY A 6 4.91 -3.00 -1.41
CA GLY A 6 5.30 -2.28 -2.64
C GLY A 6 6.54 -2.86 -3.33
N THR A 7 7.54 -3.32 -2.57
CA THR A 7 8.74 -3.96 -3.14
C THR A 7 8.43 -5.33 -3.74
N ILE A 8 7.50 -6.07 -3.16
CA ILE A 8 7.04 -7.37 -3.67
C ILE A 8 6.27 -7.16 -4.97
N ALA A 9 5.30 -6.24 -4.95
CA ALA A 9 4.48 -5.93 -6.11
C ALA A 9 5.33 -5.40 -7.28
N ALA A 10 6.32 -4.55 -7.02
CA ALA A 10 7.24 -4.08 -8.05
C ALA A 10 8.01 -5.24 -8.70
N ARG A 11 8.53 -6.19 -7.92
CA ARG A 11 9.24 -7.37 -8.44
C ARG A 11 8.32 -8.29 -9.23
N GLN A 12 7.13 -8.59 -8.70
CA GLN A 12 6.13 -9.41 -9.40
C GLN A 12 5.65 -8.75 -10.71
N GLY A 13 5.58 -7.42 -10.73
CA GLY A 13 5.27 -6.62 -11.92
C GLY A 13 6.42 -6.47 -12.91
N GLY A 14 7.58 -7.10 -12.67
CA GLY A 14 8.72 -7.08 -13.58
C GLY A 14 9.49 -5.75 -13.61
N ALA A 15 9.44 -4.95 -12.53
CA ALA A 15 10.22 -3.73 -12.43
C ALA A 15 11.72 -4.04 -12.55
N ALA A 16 12.41 -3.32 -13.44
CA ALA A 16 13.85 -3.51 -13.69
C ALA A 16 14.71 -3.15 -12.46
N ALA A 17 14.28 -2.14 -11.70
CA ALA A 17 14.97 -1.69 -10.49
C ALA A 17 14.01 -0.97 -9.52
N LEU A 18 14.42 -0.90 -8.25
CA LEU A 18 13.83 0.03 -7.28
C LEU A 18 14.71 1.29 -7.24
N VAL A 19 14.13 2.45 -7.50
CA VAL A 19 14.86 3.73 -7.47
C VAL A 19 15.07 4.17 -6.03
N ASP A 20 16.29 4.57 -5.67
CA ASP A 20 16.58 5.12 -4.34
C ASP A 20 16.03 6.56 -4.23
N PRO A 21 15.05 6.81 -3.35
CA PRO A 21 14.49 8.15 -3.17
C PRO A 21 15.36 9.06 -2.28
N LYS A 22 16.38 8.53 -1.58
CA LYS A 22 17.20 9.31 -0.63
C LYS A 22 17.80 10.60 -1.20
N PRO A 23 18.36 10.63 -2.42
CA PRO A 23 18.93 11.86 -3.00
C PRO A 23 17.91 12.97 -3.22
N TYR A 24 16.62 12.64 -3.22
CA TYR A 24 15.51 13.54 -3.51
C TYR A 24 14.73 13.95 -2.24
N ALA A 25 15.05 13.33 -1.11
CA ALA A 25 14.39 13.55 0.17
C ALA A 25 14.56 14.99 0.65
N VAL A 26 13.47 15.60 1.09
CA VAL A 26 13.49 16.95 1.66
C VAL A 26 13.05 16.94 3.12
N GLU A 27 13.67 17.81 3.91
CA GLU A 27 13.22 18.15 5.26
C GLU A 27 12.92 16.90 6.13
N SER A 28 11.69 16.75 6.62
CA SER A 28 11.31 15.62 7.48
C SER A 28 11.49 14.25 6.83
N ILE A 29 11.50 14.15 5.50
CA ILE A 29 11.77 12.89 4.81
C ILE A 29 13.26 12.55 4.87
N ALA A 30 14.13 13.54 4.70
CA ALA A 30 15.57 13.36 4.86
C ALA A 30 15.91 13.01 6.31
N GLU A 31 15.23 13.65 7.28
CA GLU A 31 15.32 13.30 8.70
C GLU A 31 14.88 11.85 8.96
N ALA A 32 13.78 11.40 8.35
CA ALA A 32 13.34 10.01 8.47
C ALA A 32 14.38 9.02 7.92
N PHE A 33 15.04 9.32 6.81
CA PHE A 33 16.13 8.48 6.32
C PHE A 33 17.33 8.42 7.28
N SER A 34 17.66 9.54 7.94
CA SER A 34 18.71 9.58 8.97
C SER A 34 18.35 8.77 10.21
N ASN A 35 17.09 8.87 10.67
CA ASN A 35 16.60 8.14 11.84
C ASN A 35 16.43 6.63 11.57
N TYR A 36 16.20 6.25 10.31
CA TYR A 36 15.97 4.87 9.90
C TYR A 36 16.92 4.45 8.75
N PRO A 37 18.23 4.30 8.99
CA PRO A 37 19.21 4.06 7.92
C PRO A 37 18.99 2.73 7.17
N GLY A 38 18.38 1.73 7.83
CA GLY A 38 18.17 0.36 7.30
C GLY A 38 16.89 0.13 6.47
N ILE A 39 16.20 1.17 6.01
CA ILE A 39 14.97 1.05 5.20
C ILE A 39 15.24 0.87 3.71
N GLY A 40 16.49 1.06 3.26
CA GLY A 40 16.87 0.90 1.86
C GLY A 40 16.14 1.89 0.93
N PRO A 41 15.72 1.45 -0.27
CA PRO A 41 15.10 2.31 -1.28
C PRO A 41 13.59 2.54 -1.04
N ILE A 42 13.07 2.23 0.15
CA ILE A 42 11.66 2.45 0.49
C ILE A 42 11.51 3.86 1.03
N LEU A 43 10.63 4.65 0.40
CA LEU A 43 10.29 5.99 0.88
C LEU A 43 9.46 5.92 2.18
N PRO A 44 9.91 6.53 3.29
CA PRO A 44 9.10 6.66 4.50
C PRO A 44 7.83 7.47 4.23
N ALA A 45 6.68 6.85 4.44
CA ALA A 45 5.39 7.55 4.41
C ALA A 45 5.12 8.18 5.78
N ILE A 46 5.75 9.34 6.04
CA ILE A 46 5.37 10.24 7.14
C ILE A 46 4.33 11.24 6.63
N GLY A 47 3.38 11.66 7.47
CA GLY A 47 2.28 12.50 7.00
C GLY A 47 1.30 12.96 8.08
N TYR A 48 1.75 13.05 9.33
CA TYR A 48 0.89 13.43 10.46
C TYR A 48 0.67 14.95 10.57
N SER A 49 1.37 15.74 9.76
CA SER A 49 1.17 17.18 9.64
C SER A 49 1.14 17.63 8.19
N THR A 50 0.49 18.77 7.92
CA THR A 50 0.44 19.39 6.59
C THR A 50 1.83 19.58 5.99
N ARG A 51 2.80 19.96 6.83
CA ARG A 51 4.20 20.14 6.40
C ARG A 51 4.84 18.80 5.98
N GLN A 52 4.63 17.73 6.75
CA GLN A 52 5.13 16.41 6.38
C GLN A 52 4.51 15.89 5.07
N LEU A 53 3.21 16.15 4.85
CA LEU A 53 2.55 15.81 3.58
C LEU A 53 3.16 16.56 2.39
N GLN A 54 3.46 17.86 2.54
CA GLN A 54 4.15 18.64 1.51
C GLN A 54 5.57 18.11 1.23
N HIS A 55 6.30 17.71 2.26
CA HIS A 55 7.63 17.11 2.10
C HIS A 55 7.56 15.74 1.39
N LEU A 56 6.57 14.92 1.72
CA LEU A 56 6.30 13.65 1.05
C LEU A 56 5.96 13.87 -0.42
N GLU A 57 5.03 14.76 -0.72
CA GLU A 57 4.64 15.14 -2.09
C GLU A 57 5.84 15.63 -2.91
N THR A 58 6.62 16.55 -2.33
CA THR A 58 7.81 17.12 -2.98
C THR A 58 8.84 16.04 -3.27
N THR A 59 9.09 15.15 -2.30
CA THR A 59 10.04 14.05 -2.48
C THR A 59 9.57 13.12 -3.59
N ILE A 60 8.34 12.58 -3.51
CA ILE A 60 7.77 11.67 -4.53
C ILE A 60 7.88 12.28 -5.94
N ASN A 61 7.54 13.56 -6.07
CA ASN A 61 7.54 14.23 -7.36
C ASN A 61 8.94 14.53 -7.90
N ARG A 62 9.99 14.58 -7.05
CA ARG A 62 11.39 14.77 -7.45
C ARG A 62 12.11 13.48 -7.83
N VAL A 63 11.76 12.35 -7.23
CA VAL A 63 12.40 11.04 -7.53
C VAL A 63 12.35 10.76 -9.02
N ASP A 64 13.45 10.39 -9.65
CA ASP A 64 13.44 10.04 -11.07
C ASP A 64 13.00 8.58 -11.25
N CYS A 65 11.70 8.35 -11.43
CA CYS A 65 11.13 7.01 -11.59
C CYS A 65 9.92 7.02 -12.54
N ASP A 66 9.65 5.88 -13.18
CA ASP A 66 8.55 5.73 -14.13
C ASP A 66 7.18 5.59 -13.44
N VAL A 67 7.13 4.99 -12.26
CA VAL A 67 5.89 4.67 -11.55
C VAL A 67 6.09 4.66 -10.03
N VAL A 68 5.06 5.03 -9.28
CA VAL A 68 5.02 5.01 -7.81
C VAL A 68 4.09 3.89 -7.31
N MET A 69 4.62 2.98 -6.49
CA MET A 69 3.83 1.96 -5.80
C MET A 69 3.37 2.48 -4.44
N VAL A 70 2.07 2.72 -4.28
CA VAL A 70 1.47 3.22 -3.02
C VAL A 70 1.07 2.03 -2.16
N ALA A 71 1.97 1.62 -1.27
CA ALA A 71 1.80 0.49 -0.35
C ALA A 71 1.37 0.90 1.07
N THR A 72 0.50 1.91 1.16
CA THR A 72 -0.06 2.43 2.42
C THR A 72 -1.52 2.01 2.57
N PRO A 73 -2.02 1.79 3.81
CA PRO A 73 -3.44 1.51 4.04
C PRO A 73 -4.36 2.62 3.51
N ILE A 74 -3.94 3.88 3.70
CA ILE A 74 -4.63 5.04 3.14
C ILE A 74 -4.27 5.23 1.66
N ASP A 75 -5.20 5.82 0.92
CA ASP A 75 -4.95 6.26 -0.45
C ASP A 75 -4.28 7.64 -0.44
N LEU A 76 -2.96 7.68 -0.70
CA LEU A 76 -2.18 8.92 -0.70
C LEU A 76 -2.66 9.92 -1.76
N SER A 77 -3.24 9.45 -2.87
CA SER A 77 -3.74 10.33 -3.93
C SER A 77 -4.88 11.25 -3.48
N ARG A 78 -5.52 10.93 -2.33
CA ARG A 78 -6.59 11.73 -1.73
C ARG A 78 -6.09 12.87 -0.86
N ILE A 79 -4.79 12.89 -0.53
CA ILE A 79 -4.20 13.84 0.43
C ILE A 79 -2.95 14.56 -0.08
N ILE A 80 -2.32 14.04 -1.14
CA ILE A 80 -1.18 14.67 -1.83
C ILE A 80 -1.29 14.48 -3.34
N ASN A 81 -0.66 15.38 -4.11
CA ASN A 81 -0.64 15.33 -5.56
C ASN A 81 0.57 14.53 -6.09
N ILE A 82 0.33 13.29 -6.50
CA ILE A 82 1.35 12.44 -7.13
C ILE A 82 1.28 12.64 -8.65
N ARG A 83 2.27 13.35 -9.22
CA ARG A 83 2.30 13.70 -10.65
C ARG A 83 2.74 12.56 -11.57
N LYS A 84 3.30 11.51 -11.00
CA LYS A 84 3.75 10.32 -11.71
C LYS A 84 2.64 9.27 -11.79
N PRO A 85 2.66 8.37 -12.80
CA PRO A 85 1.83 7.17 -12.78
C PRO A 85 1.97 6.45 -11.43
N HIS A 86 0.86 6.05 -10.84
CA HIS A 86 0.88 5.36 -9.55
C HIS A 86 -0.24 4.33 -9.46
N THR A 87 0.00 3.30 -8.67
CA THR A 87 -1.02 2.29 -8.34
C THR A 87 -0.96 1.94 -6.87
N ARG A 88 -2.09 1.49 -6.33
CA ARG A 88 -2.19 1.05 -4.94
C ARG A 88 -1.81 -0.42 -4.83
N VAL A 89 -1.05 -0.73 -3.79
CA VAL A 89 -0.65 -2.08 -3.43
C VAL A 89 -1.23 -2.38 -2.05
N SER A 90 -2.13 -3.35 -1.97
CA SER A 90 -2.64 -3.91 -0.73
C SER A 90 -2.09 -5.31 -0.52
N TYR A 91 -2.04 -5.72 0.74
CA TYR A 91 -1.79 -7.10 1.11
C TYR A 91 -2.76 -7.45 2.24
N GLU A 92 -3.10 -8.72 2.31
CA GLU A 92 -3.93 -9.27 3.37
C GLU A 92 -3.18 -10.44 4.00
N LEU A 93 -3.47 -10.71 5.27
CA LEU A 93 -2.95 -11.89 5.93
C LEU A 93 -3.54 -13.13 5.25
N GLN A 94 -2.67 -14.03 4.82
CA GLN A 94 -3.06 -15.35 4.35
C GLN A 94 -2.50 -16.38 5.32
N GLU A 95 -3.40 -17.10 5.99
CA GLU A 95 -3.02 -18.21 6.86
C GLU A 95 -2.62 -19.43 6.03
N VAL A 96 -1.52 -20.07 6.44
CA VAL A 96 -0.97 -21.24 5.73
C VAL A 96 -0.98 -22.42 6.69
N GLY A 97 -1.74 -23.46 6.33
CA GLY A 97 -1.86 -24.69 7.11
C GLY A 97 -3.07 -24.73 8.03
N THR A 98 -3.11 -25.76 8.87
CA THR A 98 -4.21 -26.04 9.81
C THR A 98 -3.66 -26.49 11.17
N PRO A 99 -4.37 -26.23 12.29
CA PRO A 99 -5.59 -25.43 12.37
C PRO A 99 -5.30 -23.94 12.11
N ASN A 100 -6.23 -23.26 11.46
CA ASN A 100 -6.16 -21.82 11.24
C ASN A 100 -6.87 -21.06 12.39
N LEU A 101 -6.83 -19.73 12.38
CA LEU A 101 -7.42 -18.89 13.40
C LEU A 101 -8.93 -19.10 13.51
N GLU A 102 -9.61 -19.29 12.37
CA GLU A 102 -11.04 -19.60 12.36
C GLU A 102 -11.33 -20.93 13.06
N ASP A 103 -10.52 -21.97 12.84
CA ASP A 103 -10.64 -23.27 13.50
C ASP A 103 -10.47 -23.14 15.02
N VAL A 104 -9.41 -22.46 15.46
CA VAL A 104 -9.09 -22.26 16.88
C VAL A 104 -10.17 -21.45 17.58
N LEU A 105 -10.63 -20.36 16.96
CA LEU A 105 -11.70 -19.53 17.53
C LEU A 105 -13.03 -20.27 17.56
N SER A 106 -13.35 -21.05 16.52
CA SER A 106 -14.56 -21.85 16.47
C SER A 106 -14.59 -22.92 17.57
N GLU A 107 -13.46 -23.58 17.80
CA GLU A 107 -13.31 -24.55 18.90
C GLU A 107 -13.46 -23.86 20.26
N PHE A 108 -12.77 -22.74 20.47
CA PHE A 108 -12.84 -21.99 21.72
C PHE A 108 -14.26 -21.51 22.06
N VAL A 109 -14.97 -20.95 21.07
CA VAL A 109 -16.35 -20.46 21.20
C VAL A 109 -17.29 -21.60 21.58
N ARG A 110 -17.14 -22.77 20.94
CA ARG A 110 -17.91 -23.98 21.26
C ARG A 110 -17.61 -24.51 22.67
N ALA A 111 -16.34 -24.54 23.06
CA ALA A 111 -15.92 -25.05 24.36
C ALA A 111 -16.44 -24.21 25.54
N HIS A 112 -16.66 -22.91 25.33
CA HIS A 112 -17.07 -21.96 26.38
C HIS A 112 -18.51 -21.45 26.23
N ASN A 113 -19.31 -22.04 25.34
CA ASN A 113 -20.73 -21.71 25.12
C ASN A 113 -21.01 -20.21 24.87
N PHE A 114 -20.14 -19.52 24.13
CA PHE A 114 -20.42 -18.15 23.72
C PHE A 114 -21.58 -18.12 22.71
N PRO A 115 -22.48 -17.11 22.75
CA PRO A 115 -23.56 -16.99 21.79
C PRO A 115 -23.01 -16.79 20.37
N GLN A 116 -23.42 -17.66 19.46
CA GLN A 116 -23.06 -17.56 18.04
C GLN A 116 -23.79 -16.34 17.44
N GLY A 117 -23.04 -15.36 16.94
CA GLY A 117 -23.60 -14.24 16.19
C GLY A 117 -24.21 -14.74 14.88
N SER A 118 -25.32 -14.13 14.45
CA SER A 118 -25.98 -14.46 13.18
C SER A 118 -24.99 -14.42 12.00
N GLU A 119 -24.95 -15.49 11.21
CA GLU A 119 -24.09 -15.66 10.04
C GLU A 119 -24.12 -14.43 9.11
N ASN A 120 -22.98 -13.74 8.98
CA ASN A 120 -22.79 -12.78 7.89
C ASN A 120 -22.19 -13.52 6.68
N ASN A 121 -23.01 -13.63 5.64
CA ASN A 121 -22.75 -14.29 4.37
C ASN A 121 -21.53 -13.69 3.65
N SER A 122 -20.35 -14.32 3.77
CA SER A 122 -19.10 -13.92 3.11
C SER A 122 -18.89 -14.55 1.72
N LYS A 123 -19.96 -15.08 1.09
CA LYS A 123 -19.92 -15.49 -0.32
C LYS A 123 -20.49 -14.42 -1.24
N GLN A 124 -19.74 -13.33 -1.43
CA GLN A 124 -19.85 -12.48 -2.62
C GLN A 124 -18.53 -11.75 -2.88
N SER A 125 -17.48 -12.51 -3.17
CA SER A 125 -16.35 -12.01 -3.95
C SER A 125 -16.74 -12.10 -5.43
N THR A 126 -17.60 -11.17 -5.87
CA THR A 126 -17.71 -10.87 -7.30
C THR A 126 -16.58 -9.92 -7.64
N THR A 127 -15.59 -10.43 -8.37
CA THR A 127 -14.61 -9.63 -9.08
C THR A 127 -15.37 -8.66 -9.99
N ARG A 128 -15.57 -7.41 -9.52
CA ARG A 128 -15.97 -6.30 -10.39
C ARG A 128 -14.74 -5.93 -11.21
N THR A 129 -14.60 -6.57 -12.35
CA THR A 129 -13.67 -6.15 -13.39
C THR A 129 -14.09 -4.75 -13.84
N TYR A 130 -13.34 -3.72 -13.44
CA TYR A 130 -13.52 -2.37 -13.94
C TYR A 130 -13.10 -2.35 -15.43
N HIS A 131 -14.06 -2.50 -16.34
CA HIS A 131 -13.88 -2.03 -17.71
C HIS A 131 -14.03 -0.51 -17.70
N GLY A 132 -12.91 0.20 -17.56
CA GLY A 132 -12.84 1.62 -17.88
C GLY A 132 -12.97 1.81 -19.38
N GLU A 133 -14.19 2.05 -19.87
CA GLU A 133 -14.38 2.63 -21.20
C GLU A 133 -13.85 4.07 -21.19
N SER A 134 -12.79 4.29 -21.95
CA SER A 134 -12.23 5.61 -22.24
C SER A 134 -13.18 6.35 -23.20
N PRO A 135 -13.73 7.53 -22.85
CA PRO A 135 -14.46 8.33 -23.82
C PRO A 135 -13.46 8.94 -24.81
N ARG A 136 -13.43 8.39 -26.02
CA ARG A 136 -12.74 8.97 -27.18
C ARG A 136 -13.18 10.43 -27.37
N LYS A 137 -12.18 11.31 -27.49
CA LYS A 137 -12.26 12.68 -28.02
C LYS A 137 -13.23 12.79 -29.19
N LYS A 138 -14.29 13.60 -29.04
CA LYS A 138 -14.91 14.28 -30.20
C LYS A 138 -14.21 15.61 -30.38
N ARG A 139 -13.38 15.68 -31.42
CA ARG A 139 -13.01 16.92 -32.09
C ARG A 139 -14.29 17.52 -32.68
N GLN A 140 -14.58 18.77 -32.32
CA GLN A 140 -15.14 19.78 -33.22
C GLN A 140 -14.37 21.07 -32.95
#